data_AF-A0AAP5IF00-F1
#
_entry.id   AF-A0AAP5IF00-F1
#
_cell.length_a   1.000
_cell.length_b   1.000
_cell.length_c   1.000
_cell.angle_alpha   90.00
_cell.angle_beta   90.00
_cell.angle_gamma   90.00
#
_symmetry.space_group_name_H-M   'P 1'
#
loop_
_entity.id
_entity.type
_entity.pdbx_description
1 polymer ?
#
loop_
_entity_poly.entity_id
_entity_poly.type
_entity_poly.pdbx_seq_one_letter_code
_entity_poly.pdbx_strand_id
1 'polypeptide(L)' 'MTTLDYSAMSDSDLLTYVKQHPEDNEAFYAYVDRKRAASGNATPMTLEQAEIELQRRVSQQQ' A
#
# COMPACT_ATOMS: atom_id res chain seq x y z
N MET A 1 10.60 -9.90 23.11
CA MET A 1 9.98 -9.14 22.01
C MET A 1 9.14 -10.12 21.23
N THR A 2 7.81 -10.00 21.28
CA THR A 2 6.90 -10.76 20.42
C THR A 2 7.01 -10.17 19.02
N THR A 3 7.80 -10.79 18.17
CA THR A 3 7.78 -10.54 16.73
C THR A 3 6.41 -10.97 16.21
N LEU A 4 5.53 -10.01 15.92
CA LEU A 4 4.29 -10.30 15.23
C LEU A 4 4.61 -10.87 13.86
N ASP A 5 3.91 -11.94 13.48
CA ASP A 5 4.04 -12.49 12.13
C ASP A 5 3.08 -11.75 11.18
N TYR A 6 3.57 -10.69 10.56
CA TYR A 6 2.82 -9.91 9.56
C TYR A 6 2.42 -10.73 8.33
N SER A 7 3.13 -11.83 8.05
CA SER A 7 2.83 -12.72 6.91
C SER A 7 1.60 -13.57 7.17
N ALA A 8 1.34 -13.92 8.44
CA ALA A 8 0.17 -14.67 8.85
C ALA A 8 -1.12 -13.82 8.89
N MET A 9 -1.00 -12.49 8.90
CA MET A 9 -2.16 -11.58 8.92
C MET A 9 -2.85 -11.51 7.56
N SER A 10 -4.17 -11.32 7.58
CA SER A 10 -4.91 -10.95 6.37
C SER A 10 -4.54 -9.52 5.93
N ASP A 11 -4.77 -9.19 4.66
CA ASP A 11 -4.48 -7.85 4.13
C ASP A 11 -5.23 -6.73 4.86
N SER A 12 -6.47 -6.98 5.26
CA SER A 12 -7.28 -6.02 6.02
C SER A 12 -6.77 -5.82 7.43
N ASP A 13 -6.32 -6.90 8.08
CA ASP A 13 -5.80 -6.84 9.45
C ASP A 13 -4.43 -6.16 9.47
N LEU A 14 -3.56 -6.49 8.51
CA LEU A 14 -2.26 -5.84 8.36
C LEU A 14 -2.41 -4.35 8.05
N LEU A 15 -3.36 -3.97 7.17
CA LEU A 15 -3.66 -2.55 6.91
C LEU A 15 -4.18 -1.84 8.16
N THR A 16 -5.06 -2.48 8.93
CA THR A 16 -5.60 -1.90 10.16
C THR A 16 -4.50 -1.71 11.19
N TYR A 17 -3.62 -2.70 11.34
CA TYR A 17 -2.47 -2.63 12.24
C TYR A 17 -1.53 -1.49 11.86
N VAL A 18 -1.12 -1.38 10.59
CA VAL A 18 -0.23 -0.30 10.10
C VAL A 18 -0.84 1.09 10.35
N LYS A 19 -2.17 1.23 10.25
CA LYS A 19 -2.85 2.50 10.56
C LYS A 19 -2.83 2.85 12.05
N GLN A 20 -2.85 1.85 12.92
CA GLN A 20 -2.84 2.02 14.37
C GLN A 20 -1.42 2.16 14.94
N HIS A 21 -0.41 1.67 14.21
CA HIS A 21 1.00 1.64 14.60
C HIS A 21 1.89 2.30 13.52
N PRO A 22 1.74 3.61 13.26
CA PRO A 22 2.52 4.31 12.24
C PRO A 22 4.03 4.34 12.50
N GLU A 23 4.46 4.10 13.75
CA GLU A 23 5.87 3.98 14.14
C GLU A 23 6.50 2.63 13.75
N ASP A 24 5.68 1.62 13.46
CA ASP A 24 6.13 0.27 13.13
C ASP A 24 6.46 0.17 11.63
N ASN A 25 7.69 0.58 11.31
CA ASN A 25 8.20 0.55 9.95
C ASN A 25 8.22 -0.87 9.35
N GLU A 26 8.41 -1.91 10.18
CA GLU A 26 8.47 -3.29 9.71
C GLU A 26 7.09 -3.74 9.21
N ALA A 27 6.03 -3.44 9.96
CA ALA A 27 4.65 -3.69 9.54
C ALA A 27 4.30 -2.90 8.25
N PHE A 28 4.74 -1.64 8.17
CA PHE A 28 4.54 -0.82 6.97
C PHE A 28 5.21 -1.44 5.73
N TYR A 29 6.48 -1.86 5.84
CA TYR A 29 7.19 -2.49 4.74
C TYR A 29 6.54 -3.81 4.32
N ALA A 30 6.16 -4.66 5.28
CA ALA A 30 5.46 -5.91 5.00
C ALA A 30 4.17 -5.69 4.20
N TYR A 31 3.39 -4.66 4.55
CA TYR A 31 2.17 -4.30 3.82
C TYR A 31 2.48 -3.82 2.38
N VAL A 32 3.44 -2.90 2.22
CA VAL A 32 3.80 -2.33 0.91
C VAL A 32 4.33 -3.41 -0.03
N ASP A 33 5.23 -4.26 0.45
CA ASP A 33 5.81 -5.33 -0.36
C ASP A 33 4.75 -6.33 -0.80
N ARG A 34 3.81 -6.69 0.09
CA ARG A 34 2.69 -7.54 -0.28
C ARG A 34 1.82 -6.90 -1.36
N LYS A 35 1.51 -5.60 -1.26
CA LYS A 35 0.73 -4.89 -2.28
C LYS A 35 1.46 -4.79 -3.61
N ARG A 36 2.77 -4.57 -3.61
CA ARG A 36 3.61 -4.61 -4.82
C ARG A 36 3.62 -5.99 -5.46
N ALA A 37 3.79 -7.05 -4.69
CA ALA A 37 3.75 -8.42 -5.19
C ALA A 37 2.38 -8.80 -5.80
N ALA A 38 1.29 -8.32 -5.19
CA ALA A 38 -0.07 -8.52 -5.73
C ALA A 38 -0.34 -7.70 -7.00
N SER A 39 0.31 -6.55 -7.15
CA SER A 39 0.19 -5.70 -8.34
C SER A 39 1.24 -6.08 -9.40
N GLY A 40 1.10 -7.29 -9.94
CA GLY A 40 1.99 -7.85 -10.96
C GLY A 40 2.13 -7.04 -12.26
N ASN A 41 1.34 -5.98 -12.43
CA ASN A 41 1.34 -5.08 -13.59
C ASN A 41 1.57 -3.61 -13.21
N ALA A 42 2.33 -3.34 -12.13
CA ALA A 42 2.73 -1.96 -11.81
C ALA A 42 3.53 -1.39 -12.99
N THR A 43 2.88 -0.51 -13.77
CA THR A 43 3.50 0.12 -14.94
C THR A 43 4.30 1.33 -14.45
N PRO A 44 5.61 1.41 -14.74
CA PRO A 44 6.38 2.60 -14.44
C PRO A 44 5.74 3.82 -15.12
N MET A 45 5.54 4.88 -14.36
CA MET A 45 4.87 6.08 -14.82
C MET A 45 5.74 7.29 -14.46
N THR A 46 5.83 8.26 -15.38
CA THR A 46 6.48 9.54 -15.06
C THR A 46 5.61 10.33 -14.08
N LEU A 47 6.22 11.31 -13.40
CA LEU A 47 5.47 12.19 -12.50
C LEU A 47 4.31 12.89 -13.24
N GLU A 48 4.57 13.42 -14.42
CA GLU A 48 3.56 14.07 -15.27
C GLU A 48 2.40 13.12 -15.64
N GLN A 49 2.71 11.87 -16.02
CA GLN A 49 1.68 10.87 -16.30
C GLN A 49 0.85 10.54 -15.04
N ALA A 50 1.48 10.53 -13.86
CA ALA A 50 0.81 10.29 -12.59
C ALA A 50 -0.19 11.41 -12.24
N GLU A 51 0.21 12.66 -12.48
CA GLU A 51 -0.64 13.83 -12.26
C GLU A 51 -1.84 13.84 -13.19
N ILE A 52 -1.64 13.53 -14.48
CA ILE A 52 -2.73 13.43 -15.47
C ILE A 52 -3.73 12.33 -15.07
N GLU A 53 -3.23 11.14 -14.69
CA GLU A 53 -4.08 10.03 -14.28
C GLU A 53 -4.85 10.35 -12.97
N LEU A 54 -4.21 11.02 -12.02
CA LEU A 54 -4.86 11.48 -10.80
C LEU A 54 -5.99 12.46 -11.09
N GLN A 55 -5.72 13.48 -11.92
CA GLN A 55 -6.72 14.47 -12.31
C GLN A 55 -7.91 13.82 -13.04
N ARG A 56 -7.64 12.84 -13.92
CA ARG A 56 -8.68 12.07 -14.60
C ARG A 56 -9.60 11.35 -13.62
N ARG A 57 -9.04 10.66 -12.62
CA ARG A 57 -9.83 9.90 -11.63
C ARG A 57 -10.68 10.80 -10.73
N VAL A 58 -10.12 11.92 -10.27
CA VAL A 58 -10.85 12.89 -9.45
C VAL A 58 -12.03 13.48 -10.24
N SER A 59 -11.82 13.80 -11.51
CA SER A 59 -12.87 14.36 -12.38
C SER A 59 -14.00 13.36 -12.69
N GLN A 60 -13.72 12.05 -12.65
CA GLN A 60 -14.71 10.99 -12.87
C GLN A 60 -15.58 10.68 -11.63
N GLN A 61 -15.20 11.17 -10.45
CA GLN A 61 -15.93 10.96 -9.20
C GLN A 61 -16.88 12.13 -8.86
N GLN A 62 -16.97 13.14 -9.73
CA GLN A 62 -17.90 14.28 -9.65
C GLN A 62 -19.07 14.10 -10.61
#